data_AF-A0A5C1AH67-F1
#
_entry.id   AF-A0A5C1AH67-F1
#
_cell.length_a   1.000
_cell.length_b   1.000
_cell.length_c   1.000
_cell.angle_alpha   90.00
_cell.angle_beta   90.00
_cell.angle_gamma   90.00
#
_symmetry.space_group_name_H-M   'P 1'
#
loop_
_entity.id
_entity.type
_entity.pdbx_description
1 polymer ?
#
loop_
_entity_poly.entity_id
_entity_poly.type
_entity_poly.pdbx_seq_one_letter_code
_entity_poly.pdbx_strand_id
1 'polypeptide(L)'
;MSRIVQPLAVAFLLGAALMLFVWKPWEQGHADEKPHEQGAFDPDKPAKKEQFGETRGGANAAVKEIAFDGDRAMKYLKQLCDLGPRVSGTDGMAKQQELVVKHFEDLGGKVTKQEFEAKQDSRRDKVKMTNLTISWFPDRERRVILSAHYDTRPMAHEEPNRNDWRKPFVSANDGTSGVAMLMELAHVMKDFPTGVGVDFVLFDGEEYIFEPTGLGGIRGDRFFIGSDYFADQYAANKSKLKYRYEAAVLFDLFAHPGAKFAIEANSWYKAEPLVRQFWQAAADARAGSFVSALGIEVSDDHVALNRVGIPAIDIIDFDGYRKHWHKLSDTPEQCDGKQIAEVAKVVTTWLQGLK
;
A
#
# COMPACT_ATOMS: atom_id res chain seq x y z
N MET A 1 77.66 -44.00 -19.81
CA MET A 1 78.12 -42.75 -20.45
C MET A 1 76.89 -41.95 -20.87
N SER A 2 76.88 -40.68 -20.49
CA SER A 2 75.87 -39.63 -20.74
C SER A 2 75.67 -39.39 -22.26
N ARG A 3 74.56 -38.81 -22.78
CA ARG A 3 73.93 -37.48 -22.56
C ARG A 3 72.52 -37.52 -23.20
N ILE A 4 71.46 -37.05 -22.53
CA ILE A 4 70.89 -35.68 -22.52
C ILE A 4 70.45 -35.19 -23.91
N VAL A 5 69.12 -35.03 -24.10
CA VAL A 5 68.51 -34.11 -25.07
C VAL A 5 67.40 -33.34 -24.35
N GLN A 6 67.55 -32.02 -24.27
CA GLN A 6 66.57 -31.05 -23.78
C GLN A 6 65.50 -30.75 -24.85
N PRO A 7 64.28 -30.31 -24.47
CA PRO A 7 63.51 -29.39 -25.29
C PRO A 7 63.55 -27.95 -24.72
N LEU A 8 63.41 -27.00 -25.64
CA LEU A 8 63.49 -25.57 -25.45
C LEU A 8 62.54 -25.05 -24.35
N ALA A 9 63.08 -24.24 -23.45
CA ALA A 9 62.30 -23.28 -22.67
C ALA A 9 62.30 -21.94 -23.42
N VAL A 10 61.12 -21.48 -23.83
CA VAL A 10 60.90 -20.11 -24.27
C VAL A 10 60.78 -19.23 -23.03
N ALA A 11 61.75 -18.35 -22.83
CA ALA A 11 61.74 -17.35 -21.78
C ALA A 11 60.83 -16.18 -22.19
N PHE A 12 59.79 -15.90 -21.41
CA PHE A 12 59.12 -14.60 -21.41
C PHE A 12 59.79 -13.72 -20.36
N LEU A 13 60.41 -12.64 -20.82
CA LEU A 13 60.99 -11.58 -20.00
C LEU A 13 59.87 -10.81 -19.27
N LEU A 14 59.85 -10.90 -17.94
CA LEU A 14 59.11 -10.00 -17.06
C LEU A 14 59.85 -8.67 -16.97
N GLY A 15 59.39 -7.66 -17.72
CA GLY A 15 59.74 -6.26 -17.49
C GLY A 15 58.81 -5.66 -16.45
N ALA A 16 59.33 -5.37 -15.27
CA ALA A 16 58.63 -4.62 -14.23
C ALA A 16 58.61 -3.12 -14.59
N ALA A 17 57.42 -2.60 -14.89
CA ALA A 17 57.17 -1.16 -14.92
C ALA A 17 56.17 -0.82 -13.80
N LEU A 18 56.66 -0.20 -12.73
CA LEU A 18 55.81 0.46 -11.74
C LEU A 18 55.20 1.71 -12.39
N MET A 19 53.89 1.68 -12.65
CA MET A 19 53.09 2.90 -12.82
C MET A 19 52.25 3.12 -11.56
N LEU A 20 52.59 4.16 -10.81
CA LEU A 20 51.76 4.75 -9.77
C LEU A 20 50.56 5.44 -10.44
N PHE A 21 49.38 4.82 -10.36
CA PHE A 21 48.13 5.52 -10.69
C PHE A 21 47.70 6.38 -9.51
N VAL A 22 47.97 7.69 -9.63
CA VAL A 22 47.35 8.72 -8.81
C VAL A 22 45.94 8.95 -9.35
N TRP A 23 44.93 8.54 -8.59
CA TRP A 23 43.54 8.81 -8.88
C TRP A 23 43.24 10.29 -8.61
N LYS A 24 42.94 11.05 -9.67
CA LYS A 24 42.32 12.38 -9.57
C LYS A 24 40.82 12.25 -9.85
N PRO A 25 39.93 12.68 -8.94
CA PRO A 25 38.51 12.79 -9.24
C PRO A 25 38.29 13.96 -10.21
N TRP A 26 37.45 13.72 -11.20
CA TRP A 26 36.96 14.73 -12.13
C TRP A 26 35.64 15.27 -11.56
N GLU A 27 35.62 16.56 -11.20
CA GLU A 27 34.42 17.29 -10.77
C GLU A 27 33.61 17.73 -11.99
N GLN A 28 32.32 17.39 -12.03
CA GLN A 28 31.31 18.13 -12.77
C GLN A 28 29.97 18.12 -12.01
N GLY A 29 29.65 19.28 -11.42
CA GLY A 29 28.28 19.81 -11.34
C GLY A 29 27.33 19.23 -10.30
N HIS A 30 27.63 19.37 -9.01
CA HIS A 30 26.57 19.37 -8.00
C HIS A 30 25.87 20.73 -8.02
N ALA A 31 24.61 20.76 -8.47
CA ALA A 31 23.69 21.77 -7.97
C ALA A 31 23.53 21.52 -6.46
N ASP A 32 23.73 22.55 -5.66
CA ASP A 32 23.54 22.56 -4.21
C ASP A 32 22.10 22.19 -3.84
N GLU A 33 21.79 20.90 -3.75
CA GLU A 33 20.71 20.44 -2.88
C GLU A 33 21.30 20.26 -1.49
N LYS A 34 21.05 21.25 -0.62
CA LYS A 34 21.30 21.11 0.81
C LYS A 34 20.64 19.82 1.30
N PRO A 35 21.28 19.04 2.18
CA PRO A 35 20.60 17.94 2.85
C PRO A 35 19.34 18.51 3.50
N HIS A 36 18.18 17.97 3.14
CA HIS A 36 16.98 18.22 3.94
C HIS A 36 17.30 17.76 5.36
N GLU A 37 17.48 18.70 6.30
CA GLU A 37 17.43 18.42 7.72
C GLU A 37 16.02 17.90 8.02
N GLN A 38 15.83 16.59 7.87
CA GLN A 38 14.62 15.91 8.29
C GLN A 38 14.66 15.89 9.82
N GLY A 39 13.73 16.61 10.44
CA GLY A 39 13.66 16.72 11.90
C GLY A 39 13.47 15.34 12.54
N ALA A 40 14.01 15.17 13.75
CA ALA A 40 13.73 13.99 14.58
C ALA A 40 12.21 13.80 14.75
N PHE A 41 11.78 12.54 14.85
CA PHE A 41 10.39 12.21 15.19
C PHE A 41 10.00 12.94 16.48
N ASP A 42 9.00 13.79 16.36
CA ASP A 42 8.43 14.57 17.46
C ASP A 42 6.91 14.57 17.29
N PRO A 43 6.19 13.69 18.01
CA PRO A 43 4.75 13.55 17.87
C PRO A 43 4.01 14.80 18.39
N ASP A 44 4.63 15.57 19.28
CA ASP A 44 4.02 16.73 19.95
C ASP A 44 4.24 18.05 19.19
N LYS A 45 5.12 18.06 18.19
CA LYS A 45 5.38 19.24 17.37
C LYS A 45 4.19 19.59 16.47
N PRO A 46 3.70 20.85 16.47
CA PRO A 46 2.58 21.23 15.61
C PRO A 46 2.98 21.22 14.12
N ALA A 47 2.06 20.78 13.26
CA ALA A 47 2.24 20.79 11.81
C ALA A 47 2.46 22.22 11.28
N LYS A 48 3.38 22.41 10.32
CA LYS A 48 3.51 23.69 9.61
C LYS A 48 2.26 23.93 8.75
N LYS A 49 1.67 25.12 8.88
CA LYS A 49 0.36 25.51 8.29
C LYS A 49 0.23 25.45 6.76
N GLU A 50 1.29 25.15 6.00
CA GLU A 50 1.32 25.41 4.55
C GLU A 50 1.32 24.16 3.63
N GLN A 51 1.32 22.94 4.15
CA GLN A 51 1.67 21.76 3.31
C GLN A 51 0.56 20.74 3.04
N PHE A 52 -0.63 20.88 3.62
CA PHE A 52 -1.73 19.96 3.36
C PHE A 52 -3.07 20.65 3.56
N GLY A 53 -4.10 20.30 2.77
CA GLY A 53 -5.37 21.01 2.61
C GLY A 53 -5.82 21.83 3.81
N GLU A 54 -6.18 23.11 3.59
CA GLU A 54 -6.51 24.08 4.64
C GLU A 54 -7.55 23.51 5.63
N THR A 55 -7.12 22.92 6.74
CA THR A 55 -7.96 22.77 7.93
C THR A 55 -8.05 24.13 8.60
N ARG A 56 -8.68 25.10 7.93
CA ARG A 56 -9.12 26.35 8.58
C ARG A 56 -10.44 26.08 9.27
N GLY A 57 -10.35 25.69 10.54
CA GLY A 57 -11.48 25.56 11.45
C GLY A 57 -11.03 24.96 12.76
N GLY A 58 -10.93 25.79 13.79
CA GLY A 58 -10.54 25.37 15.13
C GLY A 58 -11.43 24.28 15.71
N ALA A 59 -10.95 23.69 16.81
CA ALA A 59 -11.72 22.84 17.71
C ALA A 59 -13.14 23.41 17.89
N ASN A 60 -14.15 22.78 17.26
CA ASN A 60 -15.61 22.94 17.45
C ASN A 60 -16.49 22.86 16.17
N ALA A 61 -16.00 22.46 15.00
CA ALA A 61 -16.94 21.87 14.04
C ALA A 61 -17.42 20.54 14.63
N ALA A 62 -18.70 20.43 15.00
CA ALA A 62 -19.25 19.19 15.55
C ALA A 62 -19.10 18.08 14.50
N VAL A 63 -18.16 17.15 14.73
CA VAL A 63 -18.00 15.94 13.92
C VAL A 63 -19.33 15.22 13.95
N LYS A 64 -20.00 15.15 12.80
CA LYS A 64 -21.26 14.41 12.70
C LYS A 64 -20.92 12.94 12.80
N GLU A 65 -21.57 12.24 13.71
CA GLU A 65 -21.45 10.78 13.75
C GLU A 65 -22.03 10.20 12.45
N ILE A 66 -21.18 9.48 11.72
CA ILE A 66 -21.55 8.79 10.48
C ILE A 66 -21.74 7.33 10.83
N ALA A 67 -22.94 6.81 10.55
CA ALA A 67 -23.26 5.42 10.83
C ALA A 67 -22.42 4.49 9.95
N PHE A 68 -21.59 3.66 10.59
CA PHE A 68 -20.85 2.56 9.97
C PHE A 68 -21.22 1.27 10.70
N ASP A 69 -21.63 0.25 9.97
CA ASP A 69 -22.08 -1.03 10.51
C ASP A 69 -20.97 -2.07 10.41
N GLY A 70 -20.24 -2.26 11.52
CA GLY A 70 -19.16 -3.24 11.61
C GLY A 70 -19.62 -4.69 11.37
N ASP A 71 -20.86 -5.03 11.71
CA ASP A 71 -21.40 -6.37 11.45
C ASP A 71 -21.67 -6.56 9.96
N ARG A 72 -22.12 -5.52 9.26
CA ARG A 72 -22.30 -5.53 7.81
C ARG A 72 -20.97 -5.57 7.06
N ALA A 73 -19.95 -4.85 7.55
CA ALA A 73 -18.58 -4.98 7.04
C ALA A 73 -18.06 -6.43 7.17
N MET A 74 -18.26 -7.07 8.32
CA MET A 74 -17.90 -8.49 8.51
C MET A 74 -18.68 -9.44 7.61
N LYS A 75 -19.92 -9.11 7.23
CA LYS A 75 -20.67 -9.89 6.23
C LYS A 75 -20.06 -9.78 4.83
N TYR A 76 -19.65 -8.58 4.41
CA TYR A 76 -18.93 -8.41 3.13
C TYR A 76 -17.61 -9.17 3.13
N LEU A 77 -16.84 -9.07 4.23
CA LEU A 77 -15.60 -9.83 4.40
C LEU A 77 -15.82 -11.33 4.19
N LYS A 78 -16.79 -11.91 4.89
CA LYS A 78 -17.14 -13.34 4.76
C LYS A 78 -17.60 -13.68 3.35
N GLN A 79 -18.46 -12.86 2.76
CA GLN A 79 -18.94 -13.06 1.38
C GLN A 79 -17.80 -13.08 0.36
N LEU A 80 -16.80 -12.21 0.51
CA LEU A 80 -15.63 -12.19 -0.36
C LEU A 80 -14.71 -13.39 -0.12
N CYS A 81 -14.49 -13.79 1.15
CA CYS A 81 -13.72 -15.00 1.47
C CYS A 81 -14.41 -16.28 0.98
N ASP A 82 -15.74 -16.34 0.97
CA ASP A 82 -16.53 -17.48 0.48
C ASP A 82 -16.36 -17.73 -1.03
N LEU A 83 -15.85 -16.75 -1.79
CA LEU A 83 -15.43 -16.94 -3.19
C LEU A 83 -14.19 -17.86 -3.30
N GLY A 84 -13.49 -18.11 -2.19
CA GLY A 84 -12.18 -18.74 -2.15
C GLY A 84 -11.05 -17.72 -2.40
N PRO A 85 -9.83 -18.20 -2.72
CA PRO A 85 -8.72 -17.33 -3.11
C PRO A 85 -9.04 -16.50 -4.37
N ARG A 86 -8.68 -15.22 -4.36
CA ARG A 86 -8.86 -14.26 -5.46
C ARG A 86 -7.51 -13.80 -5.99
N VAL A 87 -6.67 -14.76 -6.35
CA VAL A 87 -5.37 -14.50 -6.99
C VAL A 87 -5.62 -13.79 -8.33
N SER A 88 -4.82 -12.78 -8.67
CA SER A 88 -4.96 -12.02 -9.92
C SER A 88 -5.07 -12.94 -11.14
N GLY A 89 -5.99 -12.59 -12.05
CA GLY A 89 -6.26 -13.34 -13.28
C GLY A 89 -6.98 -14.68 -13.11
N THR A 90 -7.41 -15.06 -11.91
CA THR A 90 -8.25 -16.25 -11.68
C THR A 90 -9.75 -15.95 -11.75
N ASP A 91 -10.56 -16.99 -11.88
CA ASP A 91 -12.03 -16.88 -11.80
C ASP A 91 -12.51 -16.31 -10.45
N GLY A 92 -11.77 -16.56 -9.37
CA GLY A 92 -12.07 -15.99 -8.04
C GLY A 92 -11.96 -14.47 -8.05
N MET A 93 -10.88 -13.93 -8.63
CA MET A 93 -10.71 -12.49 -8.83
C MET A 93 -11.81 -11.92 -9.75
N ALA A 94 -12.13 -12.58 -10.85
CA ALA A 94 -13.19 -12.11 -11.76
C ALA A 94 -14.56 -12.00 -11.06
N LYS A 95 -14.94 -13.00 -10.25
CA LYS A 95 -16.18 -12.99 -9.45
C LYS A 95 -16.17 -11.89 -8.40
N GLN A 96 -15.03 -11.67 -7.74
CA GLN A 96 -14.88 -10.58 -6.79
C GLN A 96 -15.05 -9.22 -7.47
N GLN A 97 -14.41 -8.99 -8.62
CA GLN A 97 -14.56 -7.74 -9.37
C GLN A 97 -16.01 -7.49 -9.77
N GLU A 98 -16.74 -8.51 -10.24
CA GLU A 98 -18.16 -8.39 -10.56
C GLU A 98 -18.99 -7.98 -9.34
N LEU A 99 -18.81 -8.66 -8.21
CA LEU A 99 -19.51 -8.38 -6.95
C LEU A 99 -19.23 -6.96 -6.45
N VAL A 100 -17.95 -6.59 -6.40
CA VAL A 100 -17.48 -5.30 -5.89
C VAL A 100 -17.94 -4.15 -6.79
N VAL A 101 -17.79 -4.27 -8.12
CA VAL A 101 -18.27 -3.26 -9.07
C VAL A 101 -19.77 -3.07 -8.91
N LYS A 102 -20.54 -4.17 -8.91
CA LYS A 102 -22.00 -4.09 -8.76
C LYS A 102 -22.41 -3.40 -7.46
N HIS A 103 -21.78 -3.76 -6.34
CA HIS A 103 -22.07 -3.17 -5.03
C HIS A 103 -21.88 -1.65 -5.03
N PHE A 104 -20.77 -1.17 -5.56
CA PHE A 104 -20.50 0.27 -5.59
C PHE A 104 -21.39 1.02 -6.59
N GLU A 105 -21.66 0.46 -7.77
CA GLU A 105 -22.58 1.06 -8.75
C GLU A 105 -24.00 1.17 -8.20
N ASP A 106 -24.50 0.13 -7.51
CA ASP A 106 -25.83 0.12 -6.88
C ASP A 106 -25.95 1.23 -5.81
N LEU A 107 -24.85 1.59 -5.14
CA LEU A 107 -24.78 2.67 -4.15
C LEU A 107 -24.47 4.05 -4.75
N GLY A 108 -24.29 4.14 -6.07
CA GLY A 108 -24.07 5.39 -6.80
C GLY A 108 -22.61 5.82 -6.97
N GLY A 109 -21.65 4.94 -6.64
CA GLY A 109 -20.24 5.16 -6.93
C GLY A 109 -19.95 5.03 -8.42
N LYS A 110 -19.13 5.92 -8.98
CA LYS A 110 -18.70 5.81 -10.38
C LYS A 110 -17.47 4.90 -10.47
N VAL A 111 -17.66 3.66 -10.94
CA VAL A 111 -16.58 2.67 -11.04
C VAL A 111 -15.84 2.81 -12.37
N THR A 112 -14.51 2.84 -12.31
CA THR A 112 -13.60 2.79 -13.46
C THR A 112 -12.67 1.60 -13.31
N LYS A 113 -12.58 0.76 -14.34
CA LYS A 113 -11.64 -0.37 -14.41
C LYS A 113 -10.39 0.08 -15.15
N GLN A 114 -9.25 0.03 -14.47
CA GLN A 114 -7.93 0.24 -15.07
C GLN A 114 -7.31 -1.13 -15.36
N GLU A 115 -7.57 -1.66 -16.56
CA GLU A 115 -7.08 -2.97 -16.98
C GLU A 115 -5.65 -2.89 -17.54
N PHE A 116 -4.81 -3.85 -17.19
CA PHE A 116 -3.45 -3.97 -17.70
C PHE A 116 -2.96 -5.42 -17.68
N GLU A 117 -1.83 -5.70 -18.31
CA GLU A 117 -1.16 -6.99 -18.23
C GLU A 117 0.16 -6.86 -17.47
N ALA A 118 0.43 -7.80 -16.57
CA ALA A 118 1.70 -7.88 -15.86
C ALA A 118 2.27 -9.29 -15.89
N LYS A 119 3.55 -9.40 -15.58
CA LYS A 119 4.25 -10.69 -15.52
C LYS A 119 5.22 -10.68 -14.33
N GLN A 120 5.24 -11.79 -13.61
CA GLN A 120 6.28 -12.12 -12.65
C GLN A 120 7.41 -12.89 -13.34
N ASP A 121 8.63 -12.72 -12.86
CA ASP A 121 9.80 -13.42 -13.41
C ASP A 121 9.71 -14.93 -13.19
N SER A 122 9.10 -15.38 -12.08
CA SER A 122 8.85 -16.80 -11.80
C SER A 122 7.78 -17.44 -12.70
N ARG A 123 7.04 -16.64 -13.48
CA ARG A 123 5.90 -17.09 -14.28
C ARG A 123 6.22 -17.00 -15.77
N ARG A 124 5.66 -17.90 -16.57
CA ARG A 124 5.88 -17.91 -18.04
C ARG A 124 5.07 -16.82 -18.72
N ASP A 125 3.79 -16.75 -18.37
CA ASP A 125 2.80 -15.96 -19.09
C ASP A 125 2.48 -14.67 -18.35
N LYS A 126 2.06 -13.67 -19.13
CA LYS A 126 1.43 -12.47 -18.58
C LYS A 126 0.05 -12.82 -18.02
N VAL A 127 -0.36 -12.09 -17.01
CA VAL A 127 -1.68 -12.17 -16.40
C VAL A 127 -2.40 -10.83 -16.56
N LYS A 128 -3.70 -10.87 -16.86
CA LYS A 128 -4.55 -9.68 -16.84
C LYS A 128 -4.82 -9.30 -15.39
N MET A 129 -4.59 -8.03 -15.08
CA MET A 129 -4.87 -7.41 -13.79
C MET A 129 -5.79 -6.21 -14.00
N THR A 130 -6.48 -5.77 -12.96
CA THR A 130 -7.37 -4.62 -13.03
C THR A 130 -7.37 -3.85 -11.73
N ASN A 131 -6.90 -2.61 -11.71
CA ASN A 131 -7.20 -1.73 -10.57
C ASN A 131 -8.64 -1.24 -10.68
N LEU A 132 -9.35 -1.13 -9.56
CA LEU A 132 -10.68 -0.54 -9.51
C LEU A 132 -10.61 0.83 -8.84
N THR A 133 -11.15 1.85 -9.51
CA THR A 133 -11.32 3.18 -8.93
C THR A 133 -12.80 3.50 -8.82
N ILE A 134 -13.29 3.74 -7.60
CA ILE A 134 -14.68 4.08 -7.32
C ILE A 134 -14.74 5.53 -6.88
N SER A 135 -15.21 6.38 -7.77
CA SER A 135 -15.23 7.83 -7.57
C SER A 135 -16.53 8.33 -6.95
N TRP A 136 -16.39 9.04 -5.85
CA TRP A 136 -17.41 9.85 -5.22
C TRP A 136 -17.09 11.34 -5.45
N PHE A 137 -18.15 12.12 -5.71
CA PHE A 137 -18.03 13.53 -6.08
C PHE A 137 -17.00 13.77 -7.21
N PRO A 138 -17.18 13.14 -8.39
CA PRO A 138 -16.18 13.13 -9.46
C PRO A 138 -15.85 14.53 -10.02
N ASP A 139 -16.74 15.50 -9.86
CA ASP A 139 -16.55 16.87 -10.36
C ASP A 139 -15.61 17.72 -9.48
N ARG A 140 -15.21 17.23 -8.31
CA ARG A 140 -14.28 17.93 -7.41
C ARG A 140 -12.84 17.70 -7.83
N GLU A 141 -12.13 18.79 -8.09
CA GLU A 141 -10.75 18.80 -8.58
C GLU A 141 -9.71 18.44 -7.50
N ARG A 142 -10.01 18.73 -6.23
CA ARG A 142 -9.19 18.29 -5.10
C ARG A 142 -9.70 16.93 -4.67
N ARG A 143 -8.85 15.90 -4.70
CA ARG A 143 -9.26 14.53 -4.43
C ARG A 143 -8.37 13.86 -3.40
N VAL A 144 -8.92 12.90 -2.69
CA VAL A 144 -8.17 11.99 -1.81
C VAL A 144 -8.45 10.54 -2.18
N ILE A 145 -7.50 9.67 -1.90
CA ILE A 145 -7.59 8.22 -2.12
C ILE A 145 -7.79 7.53 -0.77
N LEU A 146 -8.74 6.60 -0.72
CA LEU A 146 -8.80 5.54 0.28
C LEU A 146 -8.52 4.23 -0.45
N SER A 147 -7.48 3.50 -0.05
CA SER A 147 -7.02 2.33 -0.82
C SER A 147 -6.81 1.09 0.01
N ALA A 148 -6.88 -0.05 -0.67
CA ALA A 148 -6.47 -1.36 -0.19
C ALA A 148 -6.05 -2.18 -1.41
N HIS A 149 -5.15 -3.13 -1.25
CA HIS A 149 -5.05 -4.20 -2.24
C HIS A 149 -6.25 -5.15 -2.09
N TYR A 150 -6.57 -5.90 -3.14
CA TYR A 150 -7.74 -6.79 -3.10
C TYR A 150 -7.51 -8.17 -3.71
N ASP A 151 -6.32 -8.43 -4.26
CA ASP A 151 -5.91 -9.78 -4.59
C ASP A 151 -5.54 -10.57 -3.34
N THR A 152 -5.57 -11.91 -3.47
CA THR A 152 -5.06 -12.80 -2.44
C THR A 152 -3.74 -13.39 -2.88
N ARG A 153 -2.84 -13.57 -1.92
CA ARG A 153 -1.60 -14.29 -2.15
C ARG A 153 -1.86 -15.74 -2.59
N PRO A 154 -1.16 -16.26 -3.61
CA PRO A 154 -1.38 -17.62 -4.10
C PRO A 154 -0.83 -18.72 -3.17
N MET A 155 -0.02 -18.38 -2.17
CA MET A 155 0.71 -19.36 -1.37
C MET A 155 1.00 -18.93 0.08
N ALA A 156 0.69 -19.81 1.04
CA ALA A 156 0.89 -19.63 2.48
C ALA A 156 2.33 -19.94 2.94
N HIS A 157 3.31 -19.23 2.40
CA HIS A 157 4.74 -19.53 2.58
C HIS A 157 5.32 -19.29 3.99
N GLU A 158 4.56 -18.67 4.89
CA GLU A 158 4.94 -18.47 6.29
C GLU A 158 4.43 -19.60 7.22
N GLU A 159 3.82 -20.64 6.67
CA GLU A 159 3.38 -21.79 7.45
C GLU A 159 4.57 -22.49 8.14
N PRO A 160 4.46 -22.89 9.43
CA PRO A 160 5.54 -23.62 10.10
C PRO A 160 5.88 -24.95 9.40
N ASN A 161 4.87 -25.60 8.83
CA ASN A 161 5.02 -26.81 8.06
C ASN A 161 5.23 -26.49 6.57
N ARG A 162 6.42 -26.80 6.05
CA ARG A 162 6.78 -26.58 4.64
C ARG A 162 5.87 -27.27 3.63
N ASN A 163 5.19 -28.34 4.01
CA ASN A 163 4.23 -29.02 3.13
C ASN A 163 2.99 -28.16 2.83
N ASP A 164 2.74 -27.15 3.67
CA ASP A 164 1.59 -26.26 3.54
C ASP A 164 1.92 -24.98 2.77
N TRP A 165 3.20 -24.72 2.48
CA TRP A 165 3.67 -23.47 1.85
C TRP A 165 3.03 -23.13 0.52
N ARG A 166 2.58 -24.13 -0.24
CA ARG A 166 1.97 -23.97 -1.57
C ARG A 166 0.45 -24.02 -1.54
N LYS A 167 -0.16 -24.13 -0.36
CA LYS A 167 -1.61 -24.08 -0.25
C LYS A 167 -2.08 -22.64 -0.40
N PRO A 168 -3.14 -22.39 -1.19
CA PRO A 168 -3.74 -21.07 -1.25
C PRO A 168 -4.59 -20.83 0.01
N PHE A 169 -4.82 -19.56 0.33
CA PHE A 169 -5.63 -19.14 1.46
C PHE A 169 -6.50 -17.93 1.06
N VAL A 170 -7.44 -17.56 1.93
CA VAL A 170 -8.45 -16.55 1.62
C VAL A 170 -8.02 -15.13 1.94
N SER A 171 -6.85 -14.94 2.57
CA SER A 171 -6.27 -13.63 2.93
C SER A 171 -7.31 -12.67 3.52
N ALA A 172 -7.95 -13.06 4.62
CA ALA A 172 -9.11 -12.32 5.14
C ALA A 172 -8.72 -10.92 5.64
N ASN A 173 -7.67 -10.81 6.44
CA ASN A 173 -7.19 -9.50 6.89
C ASN A 173 -6.28 -8.84 5.84
N ASP A 174 -5.46 -9.65 5.17
CA ASP A 174 -4.50 -9.31 4.12
C ASP A 174 -5.23 -9.05 2.78
N GLY A 175 -5.76 -7.83 2.63
CA GLY A 175 -6.50 -7.37 1.46
C GLY A 175 -8.03 -7.40 1.59
N THR A 176 -8.65 -8.55 1.95
CA THR A 176 -10.13 -8.64 1.97
C THR A 176 -10.79 -7.64 2.91
N SER A 177 -10.14 -7.35 4.04
CA SER A 177 -10.67 -6.47 5.09
C SER A 177 -10.81 -5.02 4.64
N GLY A 178 -9.84 -4.51 3.86
CA GLY A 178 -9.89 -3.18 3.27
C GLY A 178 -11.06 -3.05 2.30
N VAL A 179 -11.25 -4.04 1.41
CA VAL A 179 -12.38 -4.08 0.48
C VAL A 179 -13.71 -4.06 1.23
N ALA A 180 -13.85 -4.91 2.26
CA ALA A 180 -15.06 -5.01 3.06
C ALA A 180 -15.39 -3.70 3.80
N MET A 181 -14.37 -3.01 4.33
CA MET A 181 -14.54 -1.70 4.94
C MET A 181 -15.01 -0.65 3.92
N LEU A 182 -14.40 -0.60 2.74
CA LEU A 182 -14.78 0.36 1.70
C LEU A 182 -16.19 0.08 1.17
N MET A 183 -16.58 -1.19 1.01
CA MET A 183 -17.95 -1.59 0.68
C MET A 183 -18.96 -1.08 1.72
N GLU A 184 -18.61 -1.12 3.00
CA GLU A 184 -19.47 -0.60 4.05
C GLU A 184 -19.51 0.94 4.06
N LEU A 185 -18.36 1.60 3.91
CA LEU A 185 -18.30 3.07 3.79
C LEU A 185 -19.15 3.59 2.63
N ALA A 186 -19.30 2.86 1.53
CA ALA A 186 -20.10 3.29 0.38
C ALA A 186 -21.55 3.64 0.74
N HIS A 187 -22.13 3.04 1.77
CA HIS A 187 -23.52 3.31 2.21
C HIS A 187 -23.74 4.76 2.63
N VAL A 188 -22.67 5.47 3.02
CA VAL A 188 -22.74 6.86 3.49
C VAL A 188 -22.11 7.86 2.52
N MET A 189 -21.43 7.40 1.47
CA MET A 189 -20.61 8.28 0.62
C MET A 189 -21.40 9.23 -0.26
N LYS A 190 -22.59 8.82 -0.74
CA LYS A 190 -23.39 9.60 -1.71
C LYS A 190 -23.68 11.03 -1.24
N ASP A 191 -24.03 11.17 0.04
CA ASP A 191 -24.39 12.44 0.67
C ASP A 191 -23.37 12.88 1.74
N PHE A 192 -22.14 12.34 1.66
CA PHE A 192 -21.12 12.58 2.67
C PHE A 192 -20.68 14.06 2.72
N PRO A 193 -20.64 14.69 3.91
CA PRO A 193 -20.32 16.11 4.05
C PRO A 193 -18.80 16.34 4.03
N THR A 194 -18.17 16.19 2.86
CA THR A 194 -16.77 16.53 2.61
C THR A 194 -16.65 17.60 1.52
N GLY A 195 -15.56 18.36 1.51
CA GLY A 195 -15.25 19.37 0.48
C GLY A 195 -14.45 18.84 -0.72
N VAL A 196 -13.90 17.62 -0.62
CA VAL A 196 -13.03 17.01 -1.64
C VAL A 196 -13.72 15.87 -2.40
N GLY A 197 -13.21 15.53 -3.57
CA GLY A 197 -13.54 14.26 -4.23
C GLY A 197 -12.89 13.10 -3.47
N VAL A 198 -13.57 11.95 -3.43
CA VAL A 198 -13.05 10.77 -2.74
C VAL A 198 -13.03 9.62 -3.73
N ASP A 199 -11.86 9.03 -3.94
CA ASP A 199 -11.70 7.84 -4.76
C ASP A 199 -11.36 6.65 -3.86
N PHE A 200 -12.17 5.60 -3.91
CA PHE A 200 -11.75 4.32 -3.36
C PHE A 200 -10.93 3.60 -4.43
N VAL A 201 -9.70 3.21 -4.14
CA VAL A 201 -8.82 2.57 -5.11
C VAL A 201 -8.44 1.19 -4.60
N LEU A 202 -8.84 0.15 -5.34
CA LEU A 202 -8.49 -1.23 -5.06
C LEU A 202 -7.37 -1.67 -6.00
N PHE A 203 -6.19 -1.97 -5.46
CA PHE A 203 -5.00 -2.35 -6.23
C PHE A 203 -4.93 -3.87 -6.45
N ASP A 204 -4.75 -4.30 -7.70
CA ASP A 204 -4.61 -5.72 -8.06
C ASP A 204 -3.14 -6.10 -8.22
N GLY A 205 -2.77 -7.28 -7.73
CA GLY A 205 -1.45 -7.85 -7.92
C GLY A 205 -0.40 -7.29 -6.96
N GLU A 206 -0.83 -6.83 -5.79
CA GLU A 206 0.07 -6.52 -4.69
C GLU A 206 0.78 -7.81 -4.24
N GLU A 207 -0.02 -8.86 -3.99
CA GLU A 207 0.37 -10.12 -3.36
C GLU A 207 0.53 -11.26 -4.41
N TYR A 208 0.67 -10.93 -5.70
CA TYR A 208 0.80 -11.91 -6.80
C TYR A 208 2.19 -12.58 -6.86
N ILE A 209 2.58 -13.25 -5.78
CA ILE A 209 3.95 -13.74 -5.52
C ILE A 209 3.99 -15.28 -5.44
N PHE A 210 4.81 -15.90 -6.28
CA PHE A 210 5.06 -17.35 -6.29
C PHE A 210 6.47 -17.72 -5.83
N GLU A 211 7.39 -16.76 -5.87
CA GLU A 211 8.78 -16.92 -5.42
C GLU A 211 9.20 -15.71 -4.56
N PRO A 212 8.93 -15.73 -3.24
CA PRO A 212 9.18 -14.59 -2.34
C PRO A 212 10.68 -14.32 -2.12
N THR A 213 11.49 -15.38 -2.09
CA THR A 213 12.94 -15.30 -1.99
C THR A 213 13.51 -15.95 -3.24
N GLY A 214 14.02 -15.13 -4.16
CA GLY A 214 14.54 -15.64 -5.43
C GLY A 214 15.67 -16.66 -5.22
N LEU A 215 15.78 -17.63 -6.12
CA LEU A 215 16.80 -18.68 -6.08
C LEU A 215 18.13 -18.20 -6.67
N GLY A 216 19.25 -18.53 -6.00
CA GLY A 216 20.59 -18.44 -6.60
C GLY A 216 21.10 -17.04 -6.94
N GLY A 217 20.63 -16.00 -6.24
CA GLY A 217 21.03 -14.60 -6.47
C GLY A 217 20.15 -13.84 -7.45
N ILE A 218 19.04 -14.42 -7.89
CA ILE A 218 17.98 -13.75 -8.66
C ILE A 218 17.03 -13.05 -7.67
N ARG A 219 16.50 -11.88 -8.05
CA ARG A 219 15.46 -11.19 -7.27
C ARG A 219 14.18 -12.04 -7.29
N GLY A 220 13.50 -12.17 -6.15
CA GLY A 220 12.18 -12.80 -6.10
C GLY A 220 11.16 -12.02 -6.91
N ASP A 221 9.96 -12.58 -7.01
CA ASP A 221 8.80 -11.90 -7.57
C ASP A 221 8.60 -10.53 -6.91
N ARG A 222 8.12 -9.55 -7.68
CA ARG A 222 7.93 -8.18 -7.19
C ARG A 222 6.52 -7.99 -6.64
N PHE A 223 6.41 -7.25 -5.56
CA PHE A 223 5.14 -6.79 -4.97
C PHE A 223 4.59 -5.55 -5.69
N PHE A 224 3.42 -5.08 -5.26
CA PHE A 224 2.85 -3.75 -5.56
C PHE A 224 2.61 -3.48 -7.04
N ILE A 225 2.35 -4.51 -7.86
CA ILE A 225 2.25 -4.34 -9.31
C ILE A 225 1.12 -3.36 -9.67
N GLY A 226 -0.02 -3.46 -8.99
CA GLY A 226 -1.18 -2.60 -9.21
C GLY A 226 -0.94 -1.15 -8.85
N SER A 227 -0.42 -0.88 -7.66
CA SER A 227 -0.15 0.50 -7.22
C SER A 227 0.99 1.14 -8.00
N ASP A 228 2.03 0.39 -8.39
CA ASP A 228 3.07 0.84 -9.31
C ASP A 228 2.47 1.30 -10.64
N TYR A 229 1.62 0.46 -11.24
CA TYR A 229 0.96 0.78 -12.49
C TYR A 229 0.07 2.02 -12.34
N PHE A 230 -0.72 2.10 -11.28
CA PHE A 230 -1.58 3.26 -11.00
C PHE A 230 -0.75 4.55 -10.87
N ALA A 231 0.31 4.53 -10.06
CA ALA A 231 1.18 5.66 -9.81
C ALA A 231 1.85 6.14 -11.10
N ASP A 232 2.40 5.23 -11.90
CA ASP A 232 3.07 5.55 -13.16
C ASP A 232 2.10 6.14 -14.19
N GLN A 233 0.88 5.59 -14.29
CA GLN A 233 -0.17 6.14 -15.15
C GLN A 233 -0.63 7.53 -14.68
N TYR A 234 -0.76 7.75 -13.37
CA TYR A 234 -1.08 9.07 -12.83
C TYR A 234 0.03 10.07 -13.16
N ALA A 235 1.30 9.73 -12.90
CA ALA A 235 2.44 10.60 -13.20
C ALA A 235 2.51 10.98 -14.69
N ALA A 236 2.32 10.00 -15.57
CA ALA A 236 2.34 10.20 -17.02
C ALA A 236 1.20 11.10 -17.54
N ASN A 237 0.07 11.17 -16.83
CA ASN A 237 -1.12 11.88 -17.27
C ASN A 237 -1.49 13.10 -16.39
N LYS A 238 -0.76 13.37 -15.30
CA LYS A 238 -1.08 14.39 -14.30
C LYS A 238 -1.36 15.77 -14.89
N SER A 239 -0.64 16.18 -15.93
CA SER A 239 -0.82 17.47 -16.60
C SER A 239 -2.12 17.60 -17.42
N LYS A 240 -2.76 16.47 -17.74
CA LYS A 240 -4.02 16.40 -18.50
C LYS A 240 -5.25 16.21 -17.61
N LEU A 241 -5.05 15.83 -16.36
CA LEU A 241 -6.14 15.64 -15.40
C LEU A 241 -6.66 16.99 -14.94
N LYS A 242 -7.99 17.10 -14.82
CA LYS A 242 -8.64 18.28 -14.22
C LYS A 242 -8.60 18.27 -12.69
N TYR A 243 -8.07 17.19 -12.10
CA TYR A 243 -8.01 17.00 -10.67
C TYR A 243 -6.59 16.63 -10.25
N ARG A 244 -6.33 16.74 -8.95
CA ARG A 244 -5.12 16.25 -8.31
C ARG A 244 -5.47 15.46 -7.06
N TYR A 245 -4.68 14.43 -6.79
CA TYR A 245 -4.69 13.78 -5.49
C TYR A 245 -3.87 14.58 -4.50
N GLU A 246 -4.51 14.95 -3.39
CA GLU A 246 -3.86 15.60 -2.26
C GLU A 246 -3.37 14.57 -1.27
N ALA A 247 -4.16 13.55 -0.93
CA ALA A 247 -3.79 12.48 0.02
C ALA A 247 -4.13 11.10 -0.52
N ALA A 248 -3.47 10.09 0.03
CA ALA A 248 -3.93 8.72 0.05
C ALA A 248 -3.80 8.10 1.46
N VAL A 249 -4.74 7.23 1.81
CA VAL A 249 -4.68 6.39 3.02
C VAL A 249 -4.86 4.94 2.58
N LEU A 250 -3.83 4.14 2.80
CA LEU A 250 -3.84 2.69 2.59
C LEU A 250 -4.29 1.98 3.87
N PHE A 251 -5.06 0.92 3.71
CA PHE A 251 -5.50 0.05 4.80
C PHE A 251 -5.03 -1.37 4.52
N ASP A 252 -4.09 -1.86 5.34
CA ASP A 252 -3.60 -3.23 5.26
C ASP A 252 -3.44 -3.85 6.65
N LEU A 253 -3.76 -5.14 6.78
CA LEU A 253 -3.71 -5.95 8.01
C LEU A 253 -4.35 -5.31 9.26
N PHE A 254 -5.29 -4.38 9.10
CA PHE A 254 -5.77 -3.52 10.19
C PHE A 254 -6.96 -4.09 10.98
N ALA A 255 -7.62 -5.14 10.49
CA ALA A 255 -8.96 -5.51 10.97
C ALA A 255 -8.97 -6.49 12.15
N HIS A 256 -7.84 -6.88 12.71
CA HIS A 256 -7.81 -7.88 13.78
C HIS A 256 -8.17 -7.31 15.16
N PRO A 257 -8.72 -8.12 16.09
CA PRO A 257 -9.05 -7.65 17.42
C PRO A 257 -7.83 -7.05 18.13
N GLY A 258 -7.99 -5.83 18.65
CA GLY A 258 -6.98 -5.16 19.45
C GLY A 258 -5.79 -4.60 18.66
N ALA A 259 -5.93 -4.42 17.34
CA ALA A 259 -4.90 -3.84 16.49
C ALA A 259 -4.39 -2.48 17.02
N LYS A 260 -3.09 -2.25 16.83
CA LYS A 260 -2.40 -1.02 17.23
C LYS A 260 -1.66 -0.41 16.05
N PHE A 261 -2.12 0.75 15.62
CA PHE A 261 -1.56 1.50 14.50
C PHE A 261 -0.53 2.48 15.03
N ALA A 262 0.72 2.03 15.15
CA ALA A 262 1.86 2.93 15.27
C ALA A 262 2.05 3.69 13.95
N ILE A 263 2.73 4.84 14.00
CA ILE A 263 3.01 5.63 12.80
C ILE A 263 4.05 4.87 11.96
N GLU A 264 3.64 4.34 10.81
CA GLU A 264 4.54 3.65 9.87
C GLU A 264 5.65 4.62 9.37
N ALA A 265 6.88 4.11 9.28
CA ALA A 265 8.04 4.96 9.07
C ALA A 265 8.05 5.67 7.70
N ASN A 266 7.75 4.99 6.60
CA ASN A 266 7.64 5.61 5.27
C ASN A 266 6.56 6.70 5.27
N SER A 267 5.42 6.44 5.91
CA SER A 267 4.31 7.37 6.08
C SER A 267 4.75 8.64 6.80
N TRP A 268 5.53 8.52 7.88
CA TRP A 268 6.11 9.68 8.57
C TRP A 268 7.08 10.45 7.67
N TYR A 269 8.08 9.77 7.11
CA TYR A 269 9.16 10.44 6.39
C TYR A 269 8.74 11.01 5.04
N LYS A 270 7.68 10.48 4.41
CA LYS A 270 7.18 10.93 3.10
C LYS A 270 5.93 11.80 3.20
N ALA A 271 5.13 11.65 4.25
CA ALA A 271 3.83 12.28 4.38
C ALA A 271 3.53 12.79 5.81
N GLU A 272 4.54 13.26 6.56
CA GLU A 272 4.40 13.80 7.93
C GLU A 272 3.15 14.71 8.11
N PRO A 273 2.86 15.70 7.23
CA PRO A 273 1.68 16.56 7.42
C PRO A 273 0.36 15.78 7.38
N LEU A 274 0.27 14.76 6.53
CA LEU A 274 -0.90 13.88 6.42
C LEU A 274 -1.00 12.96 7.65
N VAL A 275 0.11 12.37 8.11
CA VAL A 275 0.14 11.59 9.35
C VAL A 275 -0.42 12.40 10.52
N ARG A 276 0.09 13.63 10.72
CA ARG A 276 -0.38 14.49 11.81
C ARG A 276 -1.87 14.80 11.71
N GLN A 277 -2.35 15.09 10.50
CA GLN A 277 -3.75 15.37 10.25
C GLN A 277 -4.64 14.14 10.54
N PHE A 278 -4.21 12.95 10.12
CA PHE A 278 -4.98 11.71 10.29
C PHE A 278 -4.96 11.24 11.75
N TRP A 279 -3.83 11.33 12.45
CA TRP A 279 -3.76 11.03 13.89
C TRP A 279 -4.53 12.05 14.73
N GLN A 280 -4.60 13.32 14.31
CA GLN A 280 -5.50 14.29 14.94
C GLN A 280 -6.97 13.88 14.76
N ALA A 281 -7.36 13.45 13.54
CA ALA A 281 -8.70 12.92 13.32
C ALA A 281 -8.99 11.67 14.17
N ALA A 282 -7.98 10.81 14.41
CA ALA A 282 -8.10 9.68 15.31
C ALA A 282 -8.34 10.11 16.77
N ALA A 283 -7.62 11.13 17.24
CA ALA A 283 -7.82 11.72 18.56
C ALA A 283 -9.24 12.34 18.69
N ASP A 284 -9.70 13.07 17.68
CA ASP A 284 -11.04 13.66 17.63
C ASP A 284 -12.14 12.59 17.62
N ALA A 285 -11.91 11.48 16.91
CA ALA A 285 -12.77 10.30 16.90
C ALA A 285 -12.71 9.48 18.21
N ARG A 286 -11.75 9.79 19.10
CA ARG A 286 -11.42 9.03 20.31
C ARG A 286 -11.08 7.57 20.01
N ALA A 287 -10.35 7.33 18.92
CA ALA A 287 -9.87 6.01 18.55
C ALA A 287 -8.68 5.62 19.44
N GLY A 288 -8.77 4.48 20.12
CA GLY A 288 -7.74 3.94 21.02
C GLY A 288 -6.79 2.94 20.36
N SER A 289 -7.01 2.58 19.09
CA SER A 289 -6.07 1.78 18.29
C SER A 289 -4.91 2.60 17.72
N PHE A 290 -5.06 3.92 17.54
CA PHE A 290 -4.03 4.78 16.96
C PHE A 290 -3.02 5.21 18.02
N VAL A 291 -1.76 4.86 17.81
CA VAL A 291 -0.67 5.08 18.77
C VAL A 291 0.25 6.18 18.24
N SER A 292 0.44 7.24 19.01
CA SER A 292 1.35 8.35 18.68
C SER A 292 2.82 7.99 18.95
N ALA A 293 3.29 6.89 18.36
CA ALA A 293 4.67 6.43 18.42
C ALA A 293 5.12 5.99 17.03
N LEU A 294 6.39 6.22 16.70
CA LEU A 294 6.97 5.72 15.45
C LEU A 294 7.04 4.19 15.50
N GLY A 295 6.48 3.55 14.49
CA GLY A 295 6.49 2.12 14.27
C GLY A 295 7.63 1.68 13.35
N ILE A 296 7.48 0.47 12.80
CA ILE A 296 8.43 -0.09 11.84
C ILE A 296 8.27 0.55 10.45
N GLU A 297 9.27 0.35 9.61
CA GLU A 297 9.17 0.61 8.17
C GLU A 297 8.53 -0.59 7.48
N VAL A 298 7.46 -0.33 6.72
CA VAL A 298 6.82 -1.32 5.86
C VAL A 298 6.83 -0.78 4.43
N SER A 299 7.33 -1.59 3.49
CA SER A 299 7.16 -1.32 2.07
C SER A 299 5.78 -1.82 1.67
N ASP A 300 4.92 -0.93 1.20
CA ASP A 300 3.55 -1.26 0.79
C ASP A 300 3.11 -0.32 -0.37
N ASP A 301 1.89 -0.47 -0.88
CA ASP A 301 1.31 0.24 -2.01
C ASP A 301 1.38 1.78 -1.88
N HIS A 302 1.38 2.32 -0.64
CA HIS A 302 1.51 3.76 -0.39
C HIS A 302 2.85 4.31 -0.85
N VAL A 303 3.90 3.49 -0.89
CA VAL A 303 5.24 3.89 -1.36
C VAL A 303 5.20 4.25 -2.85
N ALA A 304 4.43 3.53 -3.66
CA ALA A 304 4.27 3.83 -5.08
C ALA A 304 3.60 5.20 -5.30
N LEU A 305 2.60 5.54 -4.47
CA LEU A 305 1.93 6.84 -4.51
C LEU A 305 2.85 7.98 -4.06
N ASN A 306 3.60 7.77 -2.96
CA ASN A 306 4.59 8.71 -2.47
C ASN A 306 5.66 9.03 -3.53
N ARG A 307 6.11 8.02 -4.30
CA ARG A 307 7.09 8.19 -5.39
C ARG A 307 6.65 9.21 -6.45
N VAL A 308 5.36 9.30 -6.74
CA VAL A 308 4.81 10.20 -7.77
C VAL A 308 4.24 11.50 -7.20
N GLY A 309 4.54 11.78 -5.92
CA GLY A 309 4.18 13.01 -5.24
C GLY A 309 2.71 13.07 -4.80
N ILE A 310 2.09 11.92 -4.53
CA ILE A 310 0.83 11.83 -3.77
C ILE A 310 1.21 11.46 -2.33
N PRO A 311 1.11 12.37 -1.36
CA PRO A 311 1.30 12.05 0.05
C PRO A 311 0.39 10.89 0.47
N ALA A 312 0.98 9.76 0.86
CA ALA A 312 0.27 8.54 1.18
C ALA A 312 0.75 7.98 2.52
N ILE A 313 -0.20 7.61 3.38
CA ILE A 313 0.05 6.94 4.66
C ILE A 313 -0.52 5.54 4.65
N ASP A 314 0.04 4.68 5.48
CA ASP A 314 -0.38 3.30 5.67
C ASP A 314 -0.88 3.07 7.10
N ILE A 315 -2.08 2.47 7.21
CA ILE A 315 -2.73 2.10 8.45
C ILE A 315 -2.62 0.59 8.59
N ILE A 316 -1.57 0.15 9.30
CA ILE A 316 -1.15 -1.24 9.39
C ILE A 316 -0.75 -1.63 10.82
N ASP A 317 -1.05 -2.86 11.22
CA ASP A 317 -0.51 -3.52 12.43
C ASP A 317 0.21 -4.83 12.06
N PHE A 318 1.35 -4.68 11.38
CA PHE A 318 2.11 -5.81 10.86
C PHE A 318 2.63 -6.72 11.99
N ASP A 319 3.21 -6.13 13.04
CA ASP A 319 3.76 -6.89 14.17
C ASP A 319 2.66 -7.58 14.99
N GLY A 320 1.53 -6.92 15.22
CA GLY A 320 0.37 -7.49 15.91
C GLY A 320 -0.28 -8.65 15.15
N TYR A 321 -0.20 -8.63 13.81
CA TYR A 321 -0.82 -9.64 12.96
C TYR A 321 0.12 -10.74 12.43
N ARG A 322 1.44 -10.63 12.65
CA ARG A 322 2.48 -11.54 12.13
C ARG A 322 2.23 -13.04 12.37
N LYS A 323 1.48 -13.39 13.42
CA LYS A 323 1.10 -14.78 13.69
C LYS A 323 0.21 -15.40 12.60
N HIS A 324 -0.58 -14.59 11.89
CA HIS A 324 -1.55 -15.01 10.86
C HIS A 324 -1.16 -14.60 9.45
N TRP A 325 -0.35 -13.54 9.31
CA TRP A 325 0.16 -13.05 8.02
C TRP A 325 0.76 -14.18 7.16
N HIS A 326 0.34 -14.25 5.90
CA HIS A 326 0.76 -15.25 4.91
C HIS A 326 0.59 -16.72 5.31
N LYS A 327 -0.44 -17.01 6.10
CA LYS A 327 -0.77 -18.35 6.60
C LYS A 327 -2.22 -18.71 6.33
N LEU A 328 -2.50 -20.00 6.33
CA LEU A 328 -3.85 -20.57 6.22
C LEU A 328 -4.80 -20.09 7.32
N SER A 329 -4.25 -19.64 8.45
CA SER A 329 -5.03 -19.08 9.55
C SER A 329 -5.59 -17.69 9.30
N ASP A 330 -5.15 -16.99 8.26
CA ASP A 330 -5.74 -15.71 7.86
C ASP A 330 -7.13 -15.94 7.25
N THR A 331 -8.11 -15.89 8.15
CA THR A 331 -9.51 -16.29 7.97
C THR A 331 -10.40 -15.22 8.59
N PRO A 332 -11.68 -15.11 8.19
CA PRO A 332 -12.61 -14.11 8.74
C PRO A 332 -12.70 -14.09 10.27
N GLU A 333 -12.42 -15.22 10.93
CA GLU A 333 -12.44 -15.37 12.38
C GLU A 333 -11.31 -14.58 13.08
N GLN A 334 -10.28 -14.15 12.33
CA GLN A 334 -9.21 -13.30 12.84
C GLN A 334 -9.50 -11.80 12.71
N CYS A 335 -10.65 -11.42 12.14
CA CYS A 335 -11.07 -10.04 11.95
C CYS A 335 -12.19 -9.65 12.94
N ASP A 336 -12.27 -8.37 13.28
CA ASP A 336 -13.25 -7.80 14.19
C ASP A 336 -13.93 -6.57 13.57
N GLY A 337 -15.25 -6.66 13.41
CA GLY A 337 -16.07 -5.56 12.90
C GLY A 337 -15.97 -4.29 13.73
N LYS A 338 -15.67 -4.39 15.04
CA LYS A 338 -15.43 -3.21 15.89
C LYS A 338 -14.12 -2.52 15.53
N GLN A 339 -13.08 -3.28 15.23
CA GLN A 339 -11.80 -2.71 14.80
C GLN A 339 -11.94 -2.00 13.46
N ILE A 340 -12.66 -2.63 12.51
CA ILE A 340 -12.97 -2.02 11.21
C ILE A 340 -13.78 -0.73 11.40
N ALA A 341 -14.80 -0.75 12.25
CA ALA A 341 -15.65 0.41 12.51
C ALA A 341 -14.88 1.57 13.17
N GLU A 342 -13.91 1.29 14.03
CA GLU A 342 -13.03 2.31 14.63
C GLU A 342 -12.20 3.02 13.55
N VAL A 343 -11.55 2.27 12.64
CA VAL A 343 -10.79 2.85 11.53
C VAL A 343 -11.70 3.65 10.60
N ALA A 344 -12.87 3.13 10.24
CA ALA A 344 -13.87 3.85 9.46
C ALA A 344 -14.35 5.16 10.14
N LYS A 345 -14.44 5.18 11.47
CA LYS A 345 -14.76 6.39 12.23
C LYS A 345 -13.66 7.44 12.10
N VAL A 346 -12.39 7.05 12.13
CA VAL A 346 -11.27 7.97 11.89
C VAL A 346 -11.30 8.51 10.48
N VAL A 347 -11.49 7.65 9.48
CA VAL A 347 -11.61 8.04 8.06
C VAL A 347 -12.73 9.06 7.87
N THR A 348 -13.92 8.78 8.39
CA THR A 348 -15.06 9.70 8.24
C THR A 348 -14.86 11.01 9.01
N THR A 349 -14.21 10.97 10.18
CA THR A 349 -13.82 12.19 10.92
C THR A 349 -12.83 13.03 10.12
N TRP A 350 -11.81 12.40 9.54
CA TRP A 350 -10.81 13.04 8.69
C TRP A 350 -11.45 13.69 7.46
N LEU A 351 -12.28 12.94 6.71
CA LEU A 351 -12.95 13.43 5.50
C LEU A 351 -13.88 14.63 5.77
N GLN A 352 -14.53 14.69 6.93
CA GLN A 352 -15.35 15.86 7.34
C GLN A 352 -14.51 17.11 7.61
N GLY A 353 -13.25 16.92 8.05
CA GLY A 353 -12.30 18.00 8.27
C GLY A 353 -11.74 18.59 6.98
N LEU A 354 -11.82 17.86 5.85
CA LEU A 354 -11.36 18.31 4.54
C LEU A 354 -12.40 19.23 3.90
N LYS A 355 -12.09 20.53 3.85
CA LYS A 355 -12.90 21.57 3.20
C LYS A 355 -12.37 21.91 1.82
#